data_AF-D0DRT9-F1
#
_entry.id   AF-D0DRT9-F1
#
_cell.length_a   1.000
_cell.length_b   1.000
_cell.length_c   1.000
_cell.angle_alpha   90.00
_cell.angle_beta   90.00
_cell.angle_gamma   90.00
#
_symmetry.space_group_name_H-M   'P 1'
#
loop_
_entity.id
_entity.type
_entity.pdbx_description
1 polymer ?
#
loop_
_entity_poly.entity_id
_entity_poly.type
_entity_poly.pdbx_seq_one_letter_code
_entity_poly.pdbx_strand_id
1 'polypeptide(L)'
;LDTIAQKAQSNVTTIQGLGTALSQVNSLSTSLSGLQSQLNNLASLQTTLSGAQTTLNQANQLLTTLQGYQGALSAMPSQLAALKQATNSLASGAASLQSGMSTAQAGINQYTAGVDTAASGASQLSANSASLTNGANQLQSGVSQYTAGVNQANAGTGQLTANSAALVSGANQLATALIQLNAKVPSLVSGVSALASGTQKLVDNSPALVAGTAKLNAGAGELADKLISGAEKVNAVQPSKKAAKMFAAPTTVKHTNYSYVPNYGHALAPYVLSVALYVGALIFNFVYPIRRVALFGRKASAWWASKLAVGMTSVTVMALAEGGIMMLLGLQVLHVPSFFWTLILFGWASMAVVMFLSMTFDNPGRFVAMVLLMLQLGGSGGTFPMQVTMKFYNVIHWYLPMTYSILGLRNGISGGLGAHYVAFCNSVLLAITIVFVILLLVSMIYLQRHHYAGKSELDNNQELLGPEADDDGMHLKDRQQSV
;
A
#
# COMPACT_ATOMS: atom_id res chain seq x y z
N LEU A 1 228.21 -47.54 -5.44
CA LEU A 1 227.41 -46.53 -6.17
C LEU A 1 226.02 -47.06 -6.54
N ASP A 2 225.87 -48.36 -6.84
CA ASP A 2 224.57 -49.00 -7.12
C ASP A 2 223.49 -48.82 -6.05
N THR A 3 223.87 -48.68 -4.78
CA THR A 3 222.91 -48.61 -3.67
C THR A 3 222.15 -47.27 -3.60
N ILE A 4 222.65 -46.20 -4.22
CA ILE A 4 221.98 -44.88 -4.24
C ILE A 4 220.94 -44.81 -5.37
N ALA A 5 221.21 -45.43 -6.52
CA ALA A 5 220.28 -45.45 -7.66
C ALA A 5 218.98 -46.21 -7.34
N GLN A 6 219.07 -47.32 -6.59
CA GLN A 6 217.87 -48.09 -6.22
C GLN A 6 216.92 -47.32 -5.28
N LYS A 7 217.44 -46.53 -4.34
CA LYS A 7 216.60 -45.72 -3.44
C LYS A 7 215.92 -44.55 -4.16
N ALA A 8 216.58 -43.96 -5.15
CA ALA A 8 215.98 -42.90 -5.97
C ALA A 8 214.79 -43.42 -6.79
N GLN A 9 214.91 -44.60 -7.40
CA GLN A 9 213.81 -45.19 -8.16
C GLN A 9 212.60 -45.54 -7.27
N SER A 10 212.82 -46.05 -6.06
CA SER A 10 211.73 -46.36 -5.12
C SER A 10 210.89 -45.13 -4.74
N ASN A 11 211.54 -43.97 -4.59
CA ASN A 11 210.83 -42.73 -4.27
C ASN A 11 209.96 -42.24 -5.45
N VAL A 12 210.38 -42.50 -6.70
CA VAL A 12 209.56 -42.21 -7.89
C VAL A 12 208.27 -43.05 -7.84
N THR A 13 208.35 -44.31 -7.44
CA THR A 13 207.18 -45.19 -7.32
C THR A 13 206.21 -44.69 -6.24
N THR A 14 206.72 -44.22 -5.10
CA THR A 14 205.88 -43.66 -4.02
C THR A 14 205.18 -42.37 -4.42
N ILE A 15 205.87 -41.48 -5.14
CA ILE A 15 205.29 -40.21 -5.63
C ILE A 15 204.22 -40.47 -6.70
N GLN A 16 204.42 -41.45 -7.58
CA GLN A 16 203.37 -41.83 -8.54
C GLN A 16 202.13 -42.42 -7.83
N GLY A 17 202.29 -43.15 -6.73
CA GLY A 17 201.17 -43.64 -5.91
C GLY A 17 200.36 -42.55 -5.20
N LEU A 18 200.95 -41.39 -4.92
CA LEU A 18 200.22 -40.21 -4.42
C LEU A 18 199.38 -39.55 -5.52
N GLY A 19 199.83 -39.60 -6.77
CA GLY A 19 199.08 -39.10 -7.93
C GLY A 19 197.77 -39.88 -8.19
N THR A 20 197.76 -41.18 -7.92
CA THR A 20 196.54 -42.00 -8.00
C THR A 20 195.57 -41.72 -6.85
N ALA A 21 196.05 -41.47 -5.63
CA ALA A 21 195.20 -41.13 -4.50
C ALA A 21 194.46 -39.79 -4.68
N LEU A 22 195.12 -38.76 -5.24
CA LEU A 22 194.49 -37.46 -5.51
C LEU A 22 193.37 -37.56 -6.56
N SER A 23 193.52 -38.44 -7.54
CA SER A 23 192.50 -38.68 -8.56
C SER A 23 191.23 -39.33 -7.97
N GLN A 24 191.35 -40.17 -6.93
CA GLN A 24 190.20 -40.76 -6.23
C GLN A 24 189.43 -39.74 -5.39
N VAL A 25 190.10 -38.73 -4.82
CA VAL A 25 189.42 -37.65 -4.10
C VAL A 25 188.58 -36.81 -5.08
N ASN A 26 189.07 -36.61 -6.31
CA ASN A 26 188.34 -35.86 -7.34
C ASN A 26 187.09 -36.61 -7.84
N SER A 27 187.11 -37.95 -7.87
CA SER A 27 185.92 -38.74 -8.20
C SER A 27 184.85 -38.65 -7.09
N LEU A 28 185.26 -38.58 -5.82
CA LEU A 28 184.32 -38.47 -4.69
C LEU A 28 183.53 -37.14 -4.69
N SER A 29 184.19 -36.03 -5.01
CA SER A 29 183.53 -34.71 -5.19
C SER A 29 182.45 -34.74 -6.28
N THR A 30 182.73 -35.48 -7.37
CA THR A 30 181.80 -35.65 -8.49
C THR A 30 180.59 -36.50 -8.07
N SER A 31 180.79 -37.56 -7.28
CA SER A 31 179.69 -38.37 -6.73
C SER A 31 178.80 -37.59 -5.76
N LEU A 32 179.37 -36.72 -4.91
CA LEU A 32 178.61 -35.91 -3.97
C LEU A 32 177.72 -34.89 -4.68
N SER A 33 178.24 -34.29 -5.76
CA SER A 33 177.48 -33.37 -6.63
C SER A 33 176.28 -34.08 -7.30
N GLY A 34 176.42 -35.37 -7.63
CA GLY A 34 175.35 -36.19 -8.18
C GLY A 34 174.20 -36.45 -7.19
N LEU A 35 174.52 -36.72 -5.92
CA LEU A 35 173.53 -36.97 -4.86
C LEU A 35 172.69 -35.72 -4.53
N GLN A 36 173.33 -34.53 -4.49
CA GLN A 36 172.62 -33.26 -4.28
C GLN A 36 171.56 -33.01 -5.38
N SER A 37 171.88 -33.35 -6.62
CA SER A 37 170.96 -33.19 -7.76
C SER A 37 169.75 -34.14 -7.67
N GLN A 38 169.96 -35.40 -7.25
CA GLN A 38 168.86 -36.34 -7.05
C GLN A 38 167.89 -35.88 -5.96
N LEU A 39 168.38 -35.25 -4.89
CA LEU A 39 167.53 -34.69 -3.83
C LEU A 39 166.62 -33.56 -4.36
N ASN A 40 167.15 -32.70 -5.23
CA ASN A 40 166.37 -31.65 -5.88
C ASN A 40 165.26 -32.21 -6.78
N ASN A 41 165.50 -33.35 -7.43
CA ASN A 41 164.48 -34.04 -8.23
C ASN A 41 163.36 -34.67 -7.39
N LEU A 42 163.62 -35.09 -6.14
CA LEU A 42 162.55 -35.55 -5.26
C LEU A 42 161.65 -34.39 -4.80
N ALA A 43 162.23 -33.21 -4.54
CA ALA A 43 161.46 -32.02 -4.15
C ALA A 43 160.51 -31.55 -5.28
N SER A 44 160.92 -31.67 -6.55
CA SER A 44 160.05 -31.35 -7.69
C SER A 44 158.93 -32.39 -7.88
N LEU A 45 159.15 -33.65 -7.51
CA LEU A 45 158.13 -34.70 -7.53
C LEU A 45 156.99 -34.42 -6.54
N GLN A 46 157.32 -33.98 -5.32
CA GLN A 46 156.33 -33.61 -4.30
C GLN A 46 155.45 -32.43 -4.74
N THR A 47 156.04 -31.47 -5.46
CA THR A 47 155.31 -30.33 -6.04
C THR A 47 154.34 -30.79 -7.12
N THR A 48 154.76 -31.70 -7.99
CA THR A 48 153.93 -32.28 -9.05
C THR A 48 152.72 -33.05 -8.48
N LEU A 49 152.93 -33.82 -7.42
CA LEU A 49 151.87 -34.60 -6.78
C LEU A 49 150.79 -33.71 -6.14
N SER A 50 151.20 -32.58 -5.55
CA SER A 50 150.28 -31.60 -4.97
C SER A 50 149.44 -30.88 -6.04
N GLY A 51 150.03 -30.62 -7.20
CA GLY A 51 149.31 -30.11 -8.37
C GLY A 51 148.26 -31.09 -8.89
N ALA A 52 148.59 -32.38 -8.98
CA ALA A 52 147.65 -33.42 -9.43
C ALA A 52 146.43 -33.56 -8.49
N GLN A 53 146.64 -33.49 -7.17
CA GLN A 53 145.54 -33.52 -6.19
C GLN A 53 144.57 -32.35 -6.36
N THR A 54 145.09 -31.16 -6.68
CA THR A 54 144.26 -29.96 -6.91
C THR A 54 143.40 -30.10 -8.16
N THR A 55 143.95 -30.63 -9.24
CA THR A 55 143.21 -30.90 -10.49
C THR A 55 142.10 -31.93 -10.29
N LEU A 56 142.34 -32.99 -9.51
CA LEU A 56 141.31 -33.99 -9.18
C LEU A 56 140.15 -33.39 -8.38
N ASN A 57 140.43 -32.50 -7.43
CA ASN A 57 139.38 -31.82 -6.67
C ASN A 57 138.52 -30.91 -7.56
N GLN A 58 139.13 -30.19 -8.50
CA GLN A 58 138.39 -29.36 -9.47
C GLN A 58 137.55 -30.22 -10.43
N ALA A 59 138.06 -31.36 -10.89
CA ALA A 59 137.31 -32.29 -11.72
C ALA A 59 136.08 -32.88 -11.00
N ASN A 60 136.21 -33.21 -9.71
CA ASN A 60 135.08 -33.69 -8.89
C ASN A 60 133.99 -32.63 -8.71
N GLN A 61 134.37 -31.35 -8.52
CA GLN A 61 133.38 -30.26 -8.44
C GLN A 61 132.63 -30.05 -9.76
N LEU A 62 133.32 -30.13 -10.90
CA LEU A 62 132.70 -30.07 -12.23
C LEU A 62 131.70 -31.21 -12.44
N LEU A 63 132.04 -32.43 -12.02
CA LEU A 63 131.15 -33.58 -12.11
C LEU A 63 129.87 -33.39 -11.28
N THR A 64 129.98 -32.89 -10.04
CA THR A 64 128.81 -32.56 -9.20
C THR A 64 127.93 -31.50 -9.85
N THR A 65 128.53 -30.48 -10.48
CA THR A 65 127.79 -29.42 -11.17
C THR A 65 127.05 -29.96 -12.40
N LEU A 66 127.68 -30.85 -13.18
CA LEU A 66 127.05 -31.51 -14.33
C LEU A 66 125.90 -32.44 -13.92
N GLN A 67 126.03 -33.17 -12.81
CA GLN A 67 124.95 -33.99 -12.25
C GLN A 67 123.75 -33.13 -11.82
N GLY A 68 124.00 -31.93 -11.28
CA GLY A 68 122.95 -30.96 -10.97
C GLY A 68 122.17 -30.49 -12.21
N TYR A 69 122.87 -30.22 -13.31
CA TYR A 69 122.23 -29.85 -14.58
C TYR A 69 121.42 -31.01 -15.20
N GLN A 70 121.87 -32.26 -15.06
CA GLN A 70 121.11 -33.43 -15.50
C GLN A 70 119.77 -33.56 -14.74
N GLY A 71 119.78 -33.31 -13.43
CA GLY A 71 118.57 -33.29 -12.61
C GLY A 71 117.57 -32.22 -13.06
N ALA A 72 118.03 -30.99 -13.25
CA ALA A 72 117.19 -29.88 -13.72
C ALA A 72 116.62 -30.13 -15.13
N LEU A 73 117.43 -30.67 -16.05
CA LEU A 73 117.00 -30.97 -17.42
C LEU A 73 115.97 -32.10 -17.46
N SER A 74 116.08 -33.10 -16.57
CA SER A 74 115.12 -34.20 -16.46
C SER A 74 113.74 -33.79 -15.93
N ALA A 75 113.65 -32.68 -15.18
CA ALA A 75 112.39 -32.15 -14.63
C ALA A 75 111.65 -31.19 -15.58
N MET A 76 112.31 -30.71 -16.64
CA MET A 76 111.73 -29.74 -17.57
C MET A 76 110.52 -30.28 -18.37
N PRO A 77 110.47 -31.56 -18.81
CA PRO A 77 109.30 -32.10 -19.52
C PRO A 77 108.03 -32.14 -18.67
N SER A 78 108.14 -32.44 -17.37
CA SER A 78 106.97 -32.50 -16.47
C SER A 78 106.44 -31.10 -16.16
N GLN A 79 107.31 -30.11 -15.99
CA GLN A 79 106.93 -28.71 -15.81
C GLN A 79 106.25 -28.14 -17.07
N LEU A 80 106.76 -28.46 -18.26
CA LEU A 80 106.15 -28.05 -19.53
C LEU A 80 104.78 -28.73 -19.74
N ALA A 81 104.63 -29.99 -19.33
CA ALA A 81 103.35 -30.69 -19.37
C ALA A 81 102.31 -30.05 -18.43
N ALA A 82 102.71 -29.67 -17.21
CA ALA A 82 101.84 -28.97 -16.26
C ALA A 82 101.41 -27.58 -16.78
N LEU A 83 102.34 -26.81 -17.36
CA LEU A 83 102.02 -25.52 -17.97
C LEU A 83 101.07 -25.67 -19.18
N LYS A 84 101.28 -26.68 -20.02
CA LYS A 84 100.38 -27.00 -21.13
C LYS A 84 98.99 -27.35 -20.62
N GLN A 85 98.90 -28.13 -19.54
CA GLN A 85 97.62 -28.49 -18.92
C GLN A 85 96.90 -27.25 -18.36
N ALA A 86 97.61 -26.39 -17.62
CA ALA A 86 97.05 -25.15 -17.09
C ALA A 86 96.54 -24.21 -18.20
N THR A 87 97.31 -24.05 -19.28
CA THR A 87 96.90 -23.27 -20.46
C THR A 87 95.67 -23.87 -21.14
N ASN A 88 95.58 -25.19 -21.26
CA ASN A 88 94.41 -25.87 -21.81
C ASN A 88 93.16 -25.72 -20.92
N SER A 89 93.33 -25.78 -19.58
CA SER A 89 92.25 -25.53 -18.63
C SER A 89 91.77 -24.08 -18.66
N LEU A 90 92.68 -23.12 -18.79
CA LEU A 90 92.34 -21.71 -18.94
C LEU A 90 91.61 -21.45 -20.26
N ALA A 91 92.09 -22.04 -21.37
CA ALA A 91 91.43 -21.94 -22.67
C ALA A 91 90.02 -22.54 -22.63
N SER A 92 89.85 -23.71 -21.98
CA SER A 92 88.53 -24.32 -21.74
C SER A 92 87.63 -23.43 -20.88
N GLY A 93 88.17 -22.86 -19.79
CA GLY A 93 87.43 -21.95 -18.91
C GLY A 93 86.97 -20.67 -19.62
N ALA A 94 87.83 -20.08 -20.45
CA ALA A 94 87.49 -18.92 -21.27
C ALA A 94 86.41 -19.26 -22.32
N ALA A 95 86.49 -20.44 -22.95
CA ALA A 95 85.45 -20.91 -23.88
C ALA A 95 84.10 -21.14 -23.17
N SER A 96 84.10 -21.73 -21.97
CA SER A 96 82.90 -21.90 -21.15
C SER A 96 82.30 -20.56 -20.72
N LEU A 97 83.12 -19.58 -20.33
CA LEU A 97 82.65 -18.24 -19.98
C LEU A 97 82.04 -17.53 -21.19
N GLN A 98 82.67 -17.61 -22.37
CA GLN A 98 82.12 -17.05 -23.60
C GLN A 98 80.77 -17.69 -23.97
N SER A 99 80.65 -19.01 -23.82
CA SER A 99 79.39 -19.74 -24.04
C SER A 99 78.31 -19.33 -23.03
N GLY A 100 78.68 -19.20 -21.75
CA GLY A 100 77.80 -18.72 -20.68
C GLY A 100 77.32 -17.29 -20.91
N MET A 101 78.20 -16.39 -21.35
CA MET A 101 77.87 -15.01 -21.71
C MET A 101 76.91 -14.96 -22.91
N SER A 102 77.16 -15.77 -23.95
CA SER A 102 76.26 -15.88 -25.11
C SER A 102 74.87 -16.39 -24.71
N THR A 103 74.82 -17.40 -23.83
CA THR A 103 73.57 -17.94 -23.29
C THR A 103 72.82 -16.91 -22.44
N ALA A 104 73.53 -16.18 -21.58
CA ALA A 104 72.96 -15.11 -20.78
C ALA A 104 72.43 -13.97 -21.65
N GLN A 105 73.15 -13.56 -22.69
CA GLN A 105 72.70 -12.55 -23.64
C GLN A 105 71.43 -13.01 -24.39
N ALA A 106 71.39 -14.27 -24.83
CA ALA A 106 70.18 -14.84 -25.44
C ALA A 106 69.01 -14.87 -24.46
N GLY A 107 69.25 -15.26 -23.21
CA GLY A 107 68.24 -15.26 -22.14
C GLY A 107 67.71 -13.87 -21.81
N ILE A 108 68.59 -12.85 -21.77
CA ILE A 108 68.20 -11.45 -21.58
C ILE A 108 67.37 -10.96 -22.77
N ASN A 109 67.78 -11.25 -24.00
CA ASN A 109 67.01 -10.86 -25.19
C ASN A 109 65.61 -11.51 -25.19
N GLN A 110 65.52 -12.79 -24.82
CA GLN A 110 64.24 -13.50 -24.70
C GLN A 110 63.37 -12.94 -23.57
N TYR A 111 63.97 -12.62 -22.42
CA TYR A 111 63.29 -11.97 -21.31
C TYR A 111 62.72 -10.61 -21.72
N THR A 112 63.53 -9.75 -22.35
CA THR A 112 63.11 -8.43 -22.83
C THR A 112 61.96 -8.55 -23.83
N ALA A 113 62.04 -9.46 -24.80
CA ALA A 113 60.94 -9.72 -25.74
C ALA A 113 59.65 -10.21 -25.02
N GLY A 114 59.80 -11.04 -23.98
CA GLY A 114 58.69 -11.48 -23.13
C GLY A 114 58.04 -10.31 -22.37
N VAL A 115 58.85 -9.40 -21.83
CA VAL A 115 58.38 -8.18 -21.15
C VAL A 115 57.66 -7.25 -22.12
N ASP A 116 58.19 -7.03 -23.32
CA ASP A 116 57.56 -6.20 -24.36
C ASP A 116 56.21 -6.79 -24.81
N THR A 117 56.13 -8.11 -24.92
CA THR A 117 54.88 -8.82 -25.22
C THR A 117 53.86 -8.63 -24.09
N ALA A 118 54.28 -8.77 -22.83
CA ALA A 118 53.42 -8.56 -21.68
C ALA A 118 52.93 -7.10 -21.59
N ALA A 119 53.80 -6.12 -21.84
CA ALA A 119 53.45 -4.70 -21.86
C ALA A 119 52.42 -4.38 -22.97
N SER A 120 52.61 -4.97 -24.15
CA SER A 120 51.67 -4.84 -25.27
C SER A 120 50.31 -5.47 -24.92
N GLY A 121 50.31 -6.67 -24.34
CA GLY A 121 49.09 -7.35 -23.90
C GLY A 121 48.35 -6.57 -22.80
N ALA A 122 49.06 -6.01 -21.82
CA ALA A 122 48.49 -5.17 -20.77
C ALA A 122 47.87 -3.88 -21.33
N SER A 123 48.53 -3.25 -22.30
CA SER A 123 48.01 -2.05 -22.98
C SER A 123 46.73 -2.37 -23.77
N GLN A 124 46.69 -3.50 -24.46
CA GLN A 124 45.51 -3.94 -25.19
C GLN A 124 44.35 -4.31 -24.25
N LEU A 125 44.64 -4.96 -23.12
CA LEU A 125 43.64 -5.26 -22.10
C LEU A 125 43.04 -3.98 -21.52
N SER A 126 43.87 -2.96 -21.24
CA SER A 126 43.40 -1.66 -20.76
C SER A 126 42.47 -0.97 -21.77
N ALA A 127 42.84 -0.93 -23.05
CA ALA A 127 42.01 -0.36 -24.11
C ALA A 127 40.67 -1.10 -24.29
N ASN A 128 40.70 -2.44 -24.21
CA ASN A 128 39.50 -3.26 -24.29
C ASN A 128 38.60 -3.09 -23.06
N SER A 129 39.17 -2.89 -21.86
CA SER A 129 38.42 -2.61 -20.64
C SER A 129 37.67 -1.28 -20.73
N ALA A 130 38.28 -0.24 -21.29
CA ALA A 130 37.61 1.05 -21.54
C ALA A 130 36.44 0.89 -22.52
N SER A 131 36.65 0.12 -23.61
CA SER A 131 35.61 -0.16 -24.60
C SER A 131 34.45 -0.96 -24.02
N LEU A 132 34.74 -1.98 -23.20
CA LEU A 132 33.75 -2.77 -22.48
C LEU A 132 32.93 -1.91 -21.51
N THR A 133 33.59 -1.01 -20.77
CA THR A 133 32.92 -0.08 -19.86
C THR A 133 31.97 0.85 -20.62
N ASN A 134 32.39 1.38 -21.77
CA ASN A 134 31.54 2.20 -22.62
C ASN A 134 30.35 1.40 -23.16
N GLY A 135 30.57 0.16 -23.62
CA GLY A 135 29.51 -0.73 -24.07
C GLY A 135 28.50 -1.05 -22.96
N ALA A 136 28.97 -1.29 -21.75
CA ALA A 136 28.11 -1.52 -20.58
C ALA A 136 27.27 -0.28 -20.23
N ASN A 137 27.87 0.93 -20.26
CA ASN A 137 27.16 2.18 -20.02
C ASN A 137 26.11 2.47 -21.11
N GLN A 138 26.42 2.18 -22.38
CA GLN A 138 25.48 2.28 -23.49
C GLN A 138 24.31 1.29 -23.32
N LEU A 139 24.60 0.04 -22.95
CA LEU A 139 23.57 -0.96 -22.68
C LEU A 139 22.67 -0.53 -21.52
N GLN A 140 23.25 -0.05 -20.41
CA GLN A 140 22.48 0.46 -19.27
C GLN A 140 21.55 1.60 -19.68
N SER A 141 22.07 2.54 -20.48
CA SER A 141 21.29 3.67 -21.00
C SER A 141 20.15 3.19 -21.91
N GLY A 142 20.43 2.25 -22.82
CA GLY A 142 19.44 1.65 -23.71
C GLY A 142 18.35 0.89 -22.96
N VAL A 143 18.72 0.12 -21.93
CA VAL A 143 17.76 -0.58 -21.05
C VAL A 143 16.90 0.43 -20.30
N SER A 144 17.47 1.51 -19.77
CA SER A 144 16.70 2.57 -19.09
C SER A 144 15.68 3.23 -20.03
N GLN A 145 16.09 3.57 -21.26
CA GLN A 145 15.19 4.09 -22.29
C GLN A 145 14.09 3.10 -22.67
N TYR A 146 14.44 1.83 -22.84
CA TYR A 146 13.48 0.77 -23.11
C TYR A 146 12.45 0.63 -22.00
N THR A 147 12.88 0.59 -20.74
CA THR A 147 11.98 0.51 -19.58
C THR A 147 11.07 1.74 -19.49
N ALA A 148 11.59 2.94 -19.75
CA ALA A 148 10.77 4.15 -19.82
C ALA A 148 9.71 4.07 -20.93
N GLY A 149 10.09 3.56 -22.12
CA GLY A 149 9.17 3.32 -23.23
C GLY A 149 8.08 2.30 -22.91
N VAL A 150 8.42 1.21 -22.23
CA VAL A 150 7.46 0.20 -21.76
C VAL A 150 6.49 0.79 -20.74
N ASN A 151 6.98 1.58 -19.79
CA ASN A 151 6.12 2.27 -18.81
C ASN A 151 5.16 3.25 -19.49
N GLN A 152 5.64 4.00 -20.49
CA GLN A 152 4.80 4.91 -21.27
C GLN A 152 3.73 4.14 -22.06
N ALA A 153 4.09 3.02 -22.68
CA ALA A 153 3.14 2.16 -23.38
C ALA A 153 2.07 1.60 -22.44
N ASN A 154 2.46 1.14 -21.24
CA ASN A 154 1.55 0.63 -20.22
C ASN A 154 0.59 1.71 -19.69
N ALA A 155 1.09 2.94 -19.49
CA ALA A 155 0.24 4.08 -19.14
C ALA A 155 -0.77 4.39 -20.28
N GLY A 156 -0.31 4.34 -21.53
CA GLY A 156 -1.15 4.52 -22.72
C GLY A 156 -2.26 3.46 -22.85
N THR A 157 -1.96 2.18 -22.63
CA THR A 157 -2.97 1.10 -22.63
C THR A 157 -3.95 1.23 -21.46
N GLY A 158 -3.48 1.67 -20.29
CA GLY A 158 -4.35 2.02 -19.16
C GLY A 158 -5.36 3.12 -19.52
N GLN A 159 -4.87 4.21 -20.14
CA GLN A 159 -5.72 5.31 -20.59
C GLN A 159 -6.70 4.87 -21.70
N LEU A 160 -6.25 4.06 -22.66
CA LEU A 160 -7.10 3.52 -23.71
C LEU A 160 -8.23 2.65 -23.14
N THR A 161 -7.93 1.81 -22.14
CA THR A 161 -8.91 0.97 -21.47
C THR A 161 -9.97 1.80 -20.75
N ALA A 162 -9.54 2.85 -20.02
CA ALA A 162 -10.44 3.77 -19.35
C ALA A 162 -11.35 4.52 -20.34
N ASN A 163 -10.77 5.04 -21.43
CA ASN A 163 -11.53 5.73 -22.47
C ASN A 163 -12.52 4.80 -23.19
N SER A 164 -12.15 3.54 -23.43
CA SER A 164 -13.03 2.53 -24.02
C SER A 164 -14.22 2.21 -23.10
N ALA A 165 -13.99 2.07 -21.79
CA ALA A 165 -15.06 1.87 -20.82
C ALA A 165 -16.02 3.08 -20.78
N ALA A 166 -15.49 4.30 -20.82
CA ALA A 166 -16.30 5.52 -20.90
C ALA A 166 -17.13 5.59 -22.20
N LEU A 167 -16.53 5.22 -23.34
CA LEU A 167 -17.22 5.17 -24.62
C LEU A 167 -18.37 4.15 -24.63
N VAL A 168 -18.14 2.94 -24.09
CA VAL A 168 -19.17 1.90 -23.96
C VAL A 168 -20.31 2.37 -23.04
N SER A 169 -19.97 3.03 -21.93
CA SER A 169 -20.96 3.61 -21.03
C SER A 169 -21.82 4.67 -21.74
N GLY A 170 -21.18 5.59 -22.47
CA GLY A 170 -21.87 6.61 -23.25
C GLY A 170 -22.76 6.03 -24.36
N ALA A 171 -22.31 4.99 -25.05
CA ALA A 171 -23.10 4.28 -26.06
C ALA A 171 -24.34 3.61 -25.45
N ASN A 172 -24.21 2.98 -24.28
CA ASN A 172 -25.34 2.37 -23.56
C ASN A 172 -26.34 3.41 -23.04
N GLN A 173 -25.85 4.56 -22.57
CA GLN A 173 -26.70 5.69 -22.17
C GLN A 173 -27.51 6.22 -23.38
N LEU A 174 -26.85 6.42 -24.53
CA LEU A 174 -27.51 6.84 -25.76
C LEU A 174 -28.57 5.82 -26.22
N ALA A 175 -28.24 4.52 -26.22
CA ALA A 175 -29.17 3.46 -26.57
C ALA A 175 -30.41 3.46 -25.65
N THR A 176 -30.19 3.61 -24.34
CA THR A 176 -31.27 3.69 -23.35
C THR A 176 -32.16 4.93 -23.58
N ALA A 177 -31.55 6.08 -23.86
CA ALA A 177 -32.27 7.31 -24.15
C ALA A 177 -33.13 7.18 -25.42
N LEU A 178 -32.61 6.52 -26.47
CA LEU A 178 -33.35 6.24 -27.69
C LEU A 178 -34.54 5.30 -27.46
N ILE A 179 -34.38 4.27 -26.62
CA ILE A 179 -35.49 3.38 -26.23
C ILE A 179 -36.58 4.18 -25.49
N GLN A 180 -36.19 5.03 -24.54
CA GLN A 180 -37.15 5.87 -23.80
C GLN A 180 -37.87 6.86 -24.70
N LEU A 181 -37.14 7.49 -25.63
CA LEU A 181 -37.74 8.40 -26.61
C LEU A 181 -38.75 7.65 -27.49
N ASN A 182 -38.37 6.50 -28.03
CA ASN A 182 -39.24 5.67 -28.86
C ASN A 182 -40.50 5.21 -28.10
N ALA A 183 -40.38 4.89 -26.80
CA ALA A 183 -41.52 4.53 -25.96
C ALA A 183 -42.51 5.70 -25.74
N LYS A 184 -42.05 6.96 -25.85
CA LYS A 184 -42.92 8.15 -25.71
C LYS A 184 -43.60 8.56 -27.03
N VAL A 185 -43.07 8.16 -28.18
CA VAL A 185 -43.65 8.47 -29.49
C VAL A 185 -45.12 8.06 -29.61
N PRO A 186 -45.55 6.84 -29.19
CA PRO A 186 -46.97 6.47 -29.23
C PRO A 186 -47.88 7.41 -28.43
N SER A 187 -47.44 7.85 -27.24
CA SER A 187 -48.22 8.78 -26.42
C SER A 187 -48.35 10.15 -27.09
N LEU A 188 -47.28 10.63 -27.72
CA LEU A 188 -47.32 11.87 -28.50
C LEU A 188 -48.30 11.74 -29.69
N VAL A 189 -48.22 10.64 -30.43
CA VAL A 189 -49.15 10.35 -31.54
C VAL A 189 -50.60 10.29 -31.04
N SER A 190 -50.87 9.60 -29.93
CA SER A 190 -52.20 9.57 -29.32
C SER A 190 -52.67 10.97 -28.89
N GLY A 191 -51.79 11.79 -28.33
CA GLY A 191 -52.09 13.17 -27.96
C GLY A 191 -52.47 14.04 -29.16
N VAL A 192 -51.72 13.92 -30.26
CA VAL A 192 -52.03 14.62 -31.53
C VAL A 192 -53.37 14.15 -32.10
N SER A 193 -53.66 12.85 -32.10
CA SER A 193 -54.95 12.30 -32.56
C SER A 193 -56.13 12.75 -31.67
N ALA A 194 -55.92 12.82 -30.36
CA ALA A 194 -56.93 13.32 -29.43
C ALA A 194 -57.21 14.82 -29.65
N LEU A 195 -56.16 15.61 -29.87
CA LEU A 195 -56.31 17.03 -30.23
C LEU A 195 -57.09 17.20 -31.53
N ALA A 196 -56.73 16.46 -32.59
CA ALA A 196 -57.45 16.50 -33.85
C ALA A 196 -58.93 16.14 -33.68
N SER A 197 -59.22 15.10 -32.90
CA SER A 197 -60.60 14.67 -32.59
C SER A 197 -61.37 15.73 -31.79
N GLY A 198 -60.72 16.38 -30.82
CA GLY A 198 -61.31 17.47 -30.02
C GLY A 198 -61.64 18.68 -30.87
N THR A 199 -60.73 19.07 -31.78
CA THR A 199 -60.96 20.16 -32.73
C THR A 199 -62.11 19.82 -33.68
N GLN A 200 -62.21 18.58 -34.16
CA GLN A 200 -63.34 18.17 -34.98
C GLN A 200 -64.67 18.26 -34.22
N LYS A 201 -64.72 17.78 -32.97
CA LYS A 201 -65.92 17.93 -32.13
C LYS A 201 -66.31 19.40 -31.93
N LEU A 202 -65.33 20.30 -31.76
CA LEU A 202 -65.62 21.73 -31.64
C LEU A 202 -66.26 22.27 -32.93
N VAL A 203 -65.73 21.90 -34.09
CA VAL A 203 -66.31 22.24 -35.39
C VAL A 203 -67.74 21.72 -35.51
N ASP A 204 -67.97 20.44 -35.18
CA ASP A 204 -69.27 19.78 -35.30
C ASP A 204 -70.34 20.39 -34.36
N ASN A 205 -69.93 20.86 -33.19
CA ASN A 205 -70.84 21.45 -32.19
C ASN A 205 -71.04 22.97 -32.36
N SER A 206 -70.19 23.64 -33.12
CA SER A 206 -70.28 25.08 -33.36
C SER A 206 -71.64 25.49 -33.97
N PRO A 207 -72.23 24.78 -34.96
CA PRO A 207 -73.56 25.08 -35.46
C PRO A 207 -74.67 25.00 -34.40
N ALA A 208 -74.60 24.03 -33.49
CA ALA A 208 -75.57 23.88 -32.40
C ALA A 208 -75.47 25.02 -31.39
N LEU A 209 -74.24 25.46 -31.08
CA LEU A 209 -74.01 26.64 -30.23
C LEU A 209 -74.57 27.90 -30.88
N VAL A 210 -74.30 28.11 -32.17
CA VAL A 210 -74.85 29.25 -32.93
C VAL A 210 -76.38 29.21 -32.91
N ALA A 211 -77.00 28.06 -33.17
CA ALA A 211 -78.45 27.89 -33.10
C ALA A 211 -79.01 28.16 -31.69
N GLY A 212 -78.31 27.70 -30.65
CA GLY A 212 -78.66 27.97 -29.25
C GLY A 212 -78.60 29.47 -28.91
N THR A 213 -77.57 30.18 -29.37
CA THR A 213 -77.47 31.64 -29.17
C THR A 213 -78.55 32.40 -29.92
N ALA A 214 -78.90 31.99 -31.14
CA ALA A 214 -80.02 32.57 -31.89
C ALA A 214 -81.36 32.34 -31.17
N LYS A 215 -81.59 31.13 -30.64
CA LYS A 215 -82.79 30.81 -29.85
C LYS A 215 -82.85 31.60 -28.55
N LEU A 216 -81.72 31.76 -27.86
CA LEU A 216 -81.63 32.58 -26.65
C LEU A 216 -81.98 34.03 -26.95
N ASN A 217 -81.44 34.60 -28.02
CA ASN A 217 -81.75 35.96 -28.45
C ASN A 217 -83.24 36.13 -28.77
N ALA A 218 -83.84 35.18 -29.49
CA ALA A 218 -85.27 35.19 -29.78
C ALA A 218 -86.12 35.10 -28.50
N GLY A 219 -85.80 34.19 -27.58
CA GLY A 219 -86.52 34.05 -26.32
C GLY A 219 -86.33 35.24 -25.38
N ALA A 220 -85.17 35.91 -25.41
CA ALA A 220 -84.96 37.16 -24.69
C ALA A 220 -85.84 38.29 -25.26
N GLY A 221 -86.01 38.36 -26.59
CA GLY A 221 -86.95 39.26 -27.24
C GLY A 221 -88.40 38.98 -26.81
N GLU A 222 -88.81 37.71 -26.85
CA GLU A 222 -90.15 37.31 -26.40
C GLU A 222 -90.39 37.65 -24.91
N LEU A 223 -89.41 37.37 -24.04
CA LEU A 223 -89.49 37.73 -22.62
C LEU A 223 -89.64 39.25 -22.43
N ALA A 224 -88.87 40.05 -23.17
CA ALA A 224 -88.97 41.50 -23.12
C ALA A 224 -90.38 41.96 -23.52
N ASP A 225 -90.92 41.45 -24.63
CA ASP A 225 -92.28 41.76 -25.10
C ASP A 225 -93.35 41.36 -24.07
N LYS A 226 -93.22 40.18 -23.45
CA LYS A 226 -94.14 39.70 -22.41
C LYS A 226 -94.01 40.49 -21.11
N LEU A 227 -92.82 40.94 -20.74
CA LEU A 227 -92.61 41.80 -19.57
C LEU A 227 -93.23 43.18 -19.79
N ILE A 228 -93.08 43.77 -20.99
CA ILE A 228 -93.77 45.01 -21.37
C ILE A 228 -95.29 44.82 -21.27
N SER A 229 -95.81 43.77 -21.92
CA SER A 229 -97.24 43.43 -21.88
C SER A 229 -97.74 43.18 -20.45
N GLY A 230 -96.94 42.52 -19.61
CA GLY A 230 -97.25 42.22 -18.22
C GLY A 230 -97.23 43.47 -17.35
N ALA A 231 -96.26 44.36 -17.55
CA ALA A 231 -96.19 45.64 -16.87
C ALA A 231 -97.40 46.52 -17.21
N GLU A 232 -97.82 46.56 -18.48
CA GLU A 232 -99.06 47.23 -18.89
C GLU A 232 -100.29 46.66 -18.18
N LYS A 233 -100.42 45.33 -18.12
CA LYS A 233 -101.53 44.66 -17.41
C LYS A 233 -101.50 44.88 -15.90
N VAL A 234 -100.34 44.85 -15.26
CA VAL A 234 -100.18 45.08 -13.83
C VAL A 234 -100.47 46.54 -13.49
N ASN A 235 -100.03 47.49 -14.31
CA ASN A 235 -100.31 48.92 -14.12
C ASN A 235 -101.81 49.24 -14.30
N ALA A 236 -102.54 48.41 -15.04
CA ALA A 236 -103.99 48.49 -15.18
C ALA A 236 -104.76 47.90 -13.97
N VAL A 237 -104.10 47.18 -13.05
CA VAL A 237 -104.72 46.63 -11.84
C VAL A 237 -104.48 47.56 -10.66
N GLN A 238 -105.54 47.97 -9.97
CA GLN A 238 -105.50 48.73 -8.71
C GLN A 238 -105.75 47.75 -7.54
N PRO A 239 -104.72 47.13 -6.93
CA PRO A 239 -104.92 46.14 -5.89
C PRO A 239 -105.41 46.77 -4.57
N SER A 240 -106.30 46.05 -3.87
CA SER A 240 -106.68 46.42 -2.51
C SER A 240 -105.52 46.23 -1.52
N LYS A 241 -105.50 46.98 -0.41
CA LYS A 241 -104.45 46.92 0.63
C LYS A 241 -104.18 45.50 1.18
N LYS A 242 -105.18 44.60 1.12
CA LYS A 242 -105.05 43.21 1.61
C LYS A 242 -104.28 42.32 0.62
N ALA A 243 -104.47 42.52 -0.69
CA ALA A 243 -103.73 41.80 -1.73
C ALA A 243 -102.24 42.19 -1.72
N ALA A 244 -101.93 43.49 -1.58
CA ALA A 244 -100.55 43.98 -1.49
C ALA A 244 -99.77 43.36 -0.31
N LYS A 245 -100.42 43.15 0.84
CA LYS A 245 -99.79 42.57 2.03
C LYS A 245 -99.48 41.07 1.87
N MET A 246 -100.26 40.35 1.07
CA MET A 246 -100.07 38.92 0.80
C MET A 246 -98.92 38.67 -0.18
N PHE A 247 -98.64 39.62 -1.09
CA PHE A 247 -97.47 39.60 -1.97
C PHE A 247 -96.16 39.96 -1.27
N ALA A 248 -96.20 40.83 -0.25
CA ALA A 248 -94.99 41.37 0.39
C ALA A 248 -94.27 40.40 1.34
N ALA A 249 -94.95 39.39 1.90
CA ALA A 249 -94.33 38.44 2.84
C ALA A 249 -95.08 37.10 2.91
N PRO A 250 -94.87 36.18 1.96
CA PRO A 250 -95.67 34.96 1.87
C PRO A 250 -95.29 33.85 2.88
N THR A 251 -94.06 33.83 3.43
CA THR A 251 -93.63 32.77 4.39
C THR A 251 -92.49 33.20 5.34
N THR A 252 -92.33 32.48 6.46
CA THR A 252 -91.22 32.57 7.43
C THR A 252 -90.48 31.24 7.51
N VAL A 253 -89.14 31.25 7.47
CA VAL A 253 -88.27 30.06 7.43
C VAL A 253 -87.89 29.60 8.84
N LYS A 254 -87.91 28.27 9.10
CA LYS A 254 -87.49 27.65 10.37
C LYS A 254 -86.30 26.71 10.10
N HIS A 255 -85.13 26.97 10.70
CA HIS A 255 -83.93 26.13 10.55
C HIS A 255 -83.85 25.06 11.66
N THR A 256 -83.42 23.84 11.30
CA THR A 256 -83.06 22.77 12.23
C THR A 256 -81.65 22.26 11.91
N ASN A 257 -80.76 22.25 12.89
CA ASN A 257 -79.39 21.75 12.75
C ASN A 257 -79.28 20.32 13.26
N TYR A 258 -78.60 19.44 12.51
CA TYR A 258 -78.42 18.03 12.86
C TYR A 258 -77.35 17.79 13.94
N SER A 259 -76.31 18.64 13.97
CA SER A 259 -75.25 18.66 15.00
C SER A 259 -74.78 20.10 15.19
N TYR A 260 -74.27 20.43 16.37
CA TYR A 260 -73.80 21.77 16.73
C TYR A 260 -72.35 21.72 17.21
N VAL A 261 -71.52 22.60 16.64
CA VAL A 261 -70.11 22.78 17.01
C VAL A 261 -69.94 24.23 17.50
N PRO A 262 -69.60 24.46 18.79
CA PRO A 262 -69.65 25.81 19.38
C PRO A 262 -68.70 26.82 18.75
N ASN A 263 -67.48 26.41 18.38
CA ASN A 263 -66.48 27.28 17.80
C ASN A 263 -65.42 26.49 17.01
N TYR A 264 -64.51 27.21 16.35
CA TYR A 264 -63.42 26.61 15.57
C TYR A 264 -62.50 25.69 16.39
N GLY A 265 -62.28 25.99 17.68
CA GLY A 265 -61.48 25.14 18.57
C GLY A 265 -62.09 23.75 18.77
N HIS A 266 -63.41 23.65 18.92
CA HIS A 266 -64.10 22.36 19.01
C HIS A 266 -64.02 21.57 17.70
N ALA A 267 -64.05 22.25 16.55
CA ALA A 267 -63.90 21.62 15.25
C ALA A 267 -62.48 21.06 15.03
N LEU A 268 -61.45 21.74 15.56
CA LEU A 268 -60.04 21.37 15.41
C LEU A 268 -59.54 20.40 16.50
N ALA A 269 -60.19 20.34 17.67
CA ALA A 269 -59.77 19.51 18.79
C ALA A 269 -59.48 18.03 18.44
N PRO A 270 -60.32 17.31 17.65
CA PRO A 270 -60.02 15.94 17.21
C PRO A 270 -58.64 15.77 16.55
N TYR A 271 -58.24 16.76 15.75
CA TYR A 271 -56.96 16.77 15.05
C TYR A 271 -55.81 17.01 16.03
N VAL A 272 -55.91 18.05 16.85
CA VAL A 272 -54.85 18.41 17.81
C VAL A 272 -54.62 17.30 18.83
N LEU A 273 -55.69 16.69 19.33
CA LEU A 273 -55.60 15.55 20.26
C LEU A 273 -54.85 14.36 19.62
N SER A 274 -55.24 14.01 18.38
CA SER A 274 -54.57 12.93 17.67
C SER A 274 -53.10 13.25 17.37
N VAL A 275 -52.76 14.51 17.07
CA VAL A 275 -51.36 14.91 16.87
C VAL A 275 -50.57 14.79 18.17
N ALA A 276 -51.12 15.28 19.28
CA ALA A 276 -50.47 15.24 20.60
C ALA A 276 -50.16 13.80 21.03
N LEU A 277 -51.11 12.88 20.89
CA LEU A 277 -50.89 11.45 21.20
C LEU A 277 -49.83 10.79 20.33
N TYR A 278 -49.84 11.04 19.01
CA TYR A 278 -48.83 10.44 18.12
C TYR A 278 -47.43 10.99 18.44
N VAL A 279 -47.32 12.30 18.65
CA VAL A 279 -46.06 12.95 19.04
C VAL A 279 -45.59 12.42 20.41
N GLY A 280 -46.50 12.23 21.37
CA GLY A 280 -46.19 11.63 22.66
C GLY A 280 -45.62 10.21 22.52
N ALA A 281 -46.25 9.37 21.69
CA ALA A 281 -45.74 8.04 21.36
C ALA A 281 -44.34 8.09 20.70
N LEU A 282 -44.12 9.05 19.81
CA LEU A 282 -42.84 9.28 19.16
C LEU A 282 -41.76 9.66 20.17
N ILE A 283 -41.96 10.73 20.95
CA ILE A 283 -41.01 11.19 21.97
C ILE A 283 -40.70 10.08 22.98
N PHE A 284 -41.73 9.35 23.43
CA PHE A 284 -41.54 8.22 24.32
C PHE A 284 -40.56 7.20 23.73
N ASN A 285 -40.70 6.81 22.46
CA ASN A 285 -39.81 5.85 21.81
C ASN A 285 -38.41 6.40 21.50
N PHE A 286 -38.24 7.72 21.47
CA PHE A 286 -36.93 8.36 21.36
C PHE A 286 -36.16 8.29 22.69
N VAL A 287 -36.83 8.64 23.79
CA VAL A 287 -36.24 8.73 25.13
C VAL A 287 -36.11 7.34 25.76
N TYR A 288 -37.17 6.52 25.69
CA TYR A 288 -37.17 5.19 26.24
C TYR A 288 -36.31 4.26 25.37
N PRO A 289 -35.27 3.61 25.92
CA PRO A 289 -34.38 2.76 25.15
C PRO A 289 -35.07 1.44 24.77
N ILE A 290 -35.84 1.47 23.69
CA ILE A 290 -36.69 0.34 23.29
C ILE A 290 -35.88 -0.89 22.86
N ARG A 291 -34.69 -0.70 22.28
CA ARG A 291 -33.78 -1.77 21.84
C ARG A 291 -32.88 -2.36 22.92
N ARG A 292 -32.75 -1.71 24.09
CA ARG A 292 -31.90 -2.22 25.18
C ARG A 292 -32.63 -3.32 25.95
N VAL A 293 -31.93 -4.43 26.18
CA VAL A 293 -32.39 -5.57 26.99
C VAL A 293 -31.86 -5.40 28.41
N ALA A 294 -32.74 -5.48 29.41
CA ALA A 294 -32.38 -5.28 30.82
C ALA A 294 -31.90 -6.56 31.53
N LEU A 295 -32.22 -7.75 31.01
CA LEU A 295 -31.78 -9.04 31.54
C LEU A 295 -31.44 -9.99 30.37
N PHE A 296 -30.17 -10.34 30.22
CA PHE A 296 -29.72 -11.31 29.21
C PHE A 296 -30.23 -12.74 29.49
N GLY A 297 -30.41 -13.54 28.42
CA GLY A 297 -30.81 -14.95 28.51
C GLY A 297 -32.33 -15.23 28.59
N ARG A 298 -33.19 -14.20 28.62
CA ARG A 298 -34.66 -14.35 28.56
C ARG A 298 -35.17 -14.51 27.12
N LYS A 299 -36.31 -15.17 26.94
CA LYS A 299 -36.97 -15.34 25.62
C LYS A 299 -37.42 -13.99 25.03
N ALA A 300 -37.40 -13.84 23.70
CA ALA A 300 -37.90 -12.66 22.99
C ALA A 300 -39.32 -12.25 23.39
N SER A 301 -40.20 -13.22 23.68
CA SER A 301 -41.56 -12.93 24.13
C SER A 301 -41.63 -12.23 25.50
N ALA A 302 -40.69 -12.52 26.42
CA ALA A 302 -40.62 -11.84 27.71
C ALA A 302 -40.13 -10.39 27.54
N TRP A 303 -39.14 -10.19 26.66
CA TRP A 303 -38.66 -8.85 26.30
C TRP A 303 -39.76 -8.03 25.62
N TRP A 304 -40.44 -8.61 24.64
CA TRP A 304 -41.58 -8.02 23.95
C TRP A 304 -42.71 -7.66 24.93
N ALA A 305 -43.12 -8.58 25.80
CA ALA A 305 -44.18 -8.33 26.77
C ALA A 305 -43.80 -7.20 27.74
N SER A 306 -42.56 -7.15 28.19
CA SER A 306 -42.06 -6.06 29.05
C SER A 306 -42.12 -4.71 28.34
N LYS A 307 -41.60 -4.59 27.12
CA LYS A 307 -41.61 -3.33 26.37
C LYS A 307 -43.03 -2.90 26.00
N LEU A 308 -43.87 -3.85 25.59
CA LEU A 308 -45.27 -3.60 25.28
C LEU A 308 -46.04 -3.12 26.51
N ALA A 309 -45.86 -3.75 27.67
CA ALA A 309 -46.51 -3.35 28.91
C ALA A 309 -46.19 -1.89 29.27
N VAL A 310 -44.91 -1.50 29.20
CA VAL A 310 -44.50 -0.11 29.50
C VAL A 310 -45.06 0.87 28.47
N GLY A 311 -44.93 0.57 27.16
CA GLY A 311 -45.40 1.46 26.10
C GLY A 311 -46.93 1.64 26.08
N MET A 312 -47.68 0.56 26.26
CA MET A 312 -49.14 0.62 26.25
C MET A 312 -49.69 1.30 27.51
N THR A 313 -49.07 1.06 28.66
CA THR A 313 -49.44 1.75 29.90
C THR A 313 -49.14 3.25 29.79
N SER A 314 -47.96 3.63 29.30
CA SER A 314 -47.56 5.04 29.18
C SER A 314 -48.50 5.81 28.25
N VAL A 315 -48.84 5.27 27.07
CA VAL A 315 -49.74 5.96 26.15
C VAL A 315 -51.19 5.99 26.64
N THR A 316 -51.61 4.99 27.42
CA THR A 316 -52.95 5.01 28.06
C THR A 316 -53.04 6.13 29.07
N VAL A 317 -52.00 6.33 29.90
CA VAL A 317 -51.92 7.44 30.84
C VAL A 317 -51.90 8.78 30.10
N MET A 318 -51.14 8.89 28.99
CA MET A 318 -51.14 10.09 28.14
C MET A 318 -52.54 10.39 27.58
N ALA A 319 -53.25 9.38 27.07
CA ALA A 319 -54.60 9.55 26.52
C ALA A 319 -55.63 10.00 27.56
N LEU A 320 -55.57 9.44 28.76
CA LEU A 320 -56.44 9.85 29.86
C LEU A 320 -56.11 11.27 30.34
N ALA A 321 -54.82 11.58 30.49
CA ALA A 321 -54.36 12.90 30.91
C ALA A 321 -54.74 13.98 29.89
N GLU A 322 -54.45 13.76 28.61
CA GLU A 322 -54.76 14.70 27.54
C GLU A 322 -56.26 14.94 27.42
N GLY A 323 -57.06 13.88 27.33
CA GLY A 323 -58.52 13.99 27.26
C GLY A 323 -59.11 14.70 28.49
N GLY A 324 -58.65 14.34 29.69
CA GLY A 324 -59.11 14.94 30.94
C GLY A 324 -58.74 16.41 31.08
N ILE A 325 -57.48 16.77 30.80
CA ILE A 325 -57.01 18.16 30.83
C ILE A 325 -57.76 19.00 29.81
N MET A 326 -57.98 18.51 28.60
CA MET A 326 -58.70 19.27 27.58
C MET A 326 -60.17 19.51 27.98
N MET A 327 -60.82 18.54 28.62
CA MET A 327 -62.16 18.76 29.20
C MET A 327 -62.15 19.78 30.35
N LEU A 328 -61.14 19.75 31.23
CA LEU A 328 -60.96 20.73 32.31
C LEU A 328 -60.74 22.16 31.77
N LEU A 329 -60.05 22.29 30.63
CA LEU A 329 -59.80 23.56 29.94
C LEU A 329 -60.99 24.03 29.08
N GLY A 330 -62.14 23.36 29.14
CA GLY A 330 -63.39 23.80 28.53
C GLY A 330 -63.75 23.14 27.20
N LEU A 331 -63.11 22.04 26.81
CA LEU A 331 -63.56 21.23 25.68
C LEU A 331 -64.85 20.48 26.04
N GLN A 332 -65.97 20.84 25.41
CA GLN A 332 -67.24 20.16 25.61
C GLN A 332 -67.27 18.85 24.83
N VAL A 333 -67.46 17.74 25.53
CA VAL A 333 -67.51 16.39 24.95
C VAL A 333 -68.90 15.81 25.15
N LEU A 334 -69.63 15.55 24.06
CA LEU A 334 -71.00 15.02 24.10
C LEU A 334 -71.06 13.56 24.54
N HIS A 335 -70.11 12.72 24.11
CA HIS A 335 -70.06 11.29 24.39
C HIS A 335 -68.74 10.89 25.04
N VAL A 336 -68.61 11.21 26.33
CA VAL A 336 -67.36 11.05 27.12
C VAL A 336 -66.77 9.64 27.04
N PRO A 337 -67.51 8.53 27.22
CA PRO A 337 -66.93 7.19 27.12
C PRO A 337 -66.36 6.89 25.74
N SER A 338 -67.09 7.27 24.69
CA SER A 338 -66.64 7.10 23.30
C SER A 338 -65.39 7.90 23.01
N PHE A 339 -65.31 9.12 23.53
CA PHE A 339 -64.17 10.02 23.37
C PHE A 339 -62.89 9.41 23.96
N PHE A 340 -62.92 8.99 25.23
CA PHE A 340 -61.75 8.37 25.86
C PHE A 340 -61.39 7.02 25.23
N TRP A 341 -62.39 6.23 24.82
CA TRP A 341 -62.13 4.95 24.16
C TRP A 341 -61.40 5.13 22.83
N THR A 342 -61.80 6.11 22.02
CA THR A 342 -61.09 6.43 20.78
C THR A 342 -59.68 6.97 21.06
N LEU A 343 -59.48 7.83 22.07
CA LEU A 343 -58.14 8.31 22.46
C LEU A 343 -57.21 7.16 22.83
N ILE A 344 -57.68 6.23 23.66
CA ILE A 344 -56.89 5.07 24.11
C ILE A 344 -56.52 4.18 22.93
N LEU A 345 -57.49 3.82 22.08
CA LEU A 345 -57.23 2.97 20.91
C LEU A 345 -56.30 3.62 19.90
N PHE A 346 -56.42 4.93 19.68
CA PHE A 346 -55.49 5.64 18.82
C PHE A 346 -54.10 5.75 19.43
N GLY A 347 -54.01 5.98 20.75
CA GLY A 347 -52.75 5.95 21.49
C GLY A 347 -52.05 4.60 21.34
N TRP A 348 -52.79 3.50 21.53
CA TRP A 348 -52.33 2.13 21.32
C TRP A 348 -51.85 1.88 19.89
N ALA A 349 -52.63 2.27 18.89
CA ALA A 349 -52.25 2.10 17.48
C ALA A 349 -50.98 2.89 17.15
N SER A 350 -50.90 4.14 17.59
CA SER A 350 -49.75 5.01 17.38
C SER A 350 -48.51 4.48 18.06
N MET A 351 -48.63 4.07 19.33
CA MET A 351 -47.53 3.47 20.09
C MET A 351 -47.05 2.18 19.44
N ALA A 352 -47.94 1.28 19.04
CA ALA A 352 -47.58 0.03 18.38
C ALA A 352 -46.81 0.26 17.06
N VAL A 353 -47.29 1.19 16.22
CA VAL A 353 -46.63 1.55 14.95
C VAL A 353 -45.24 2.12 15.20
N VAL A 354 -45.12 3.10 16.09
CA VAL A 354 -43.83 3.75 16.39
C VAL A 354 -42.86 2.76 17.05
N MET A 355 -43.34 1.94 17.99
CA MET A 355 -42.53 0.89 18.62
C MET A 355 -42.02 -0.09 17.58
N PHE A 356 -42.86 -0.60 16.69
CA PHE A 356 -42.45 -1.52 15.63
C PHE A 356 -41.37 -0.92 14.73
N LEU A 357 -41.59 0.29 14.22
CA LEU A 357 -40.64 0.95 13.32
C LEU A 357 -39.30 1.20 14.02
N SER A 358 -39.33 1.79 15.21
CA SER A 358 -38.14 2.11 16.00
C SER A 358 -37.38 0.86 16.44
N MET A 359 -38.11 -0.20 16.78
CA MET A 359 -37.53 -1.48 17.17
C MET A 359 -36.87 -2.17 15.98
N THR A 360 -37.55 -2.24 14.83
CA THR A 360 -37.11 -3.01 13.67
C THR A 360 -35.97 -2.33 12.92
N PHE A 361 -36.05 -1.02 12.72
CA PHE A 361 -35.13 -0.28 11.84
C PHE A 361 -34.24 0.75 12.56
N ASP A 362 -34.29 0.83 13.88
CA ASP A 362 -33.48 1.77 14.68
C ASP A 362 -33.75 3.25 14.34
N ASN A 363 -32.71 4.09 14.38
CA ASN A 363 -32.69 5.47 13.90
C ASN A 363 -33.42 5.67 12.56
N PRO A 364 -33.17 4.89 11.48
CA PRO A 364 -34.00 4.93 10.27
C PRO A 364 -35.49 4.73 10.52
N GLY A 365 -35.87 3.78 11.38
CA GLY A 365 -37.27 3.53 11.73
C GLY A 365 -37.93 4.69 12.46
N ARG A 366 -37.18 5.33 13.36
CA ARG A 366 -37.62 6.55 14.05
C ARG A 366 -37.87 7.69 13.06
N PHE A 367 -36.99 7.84 12.06
CA PHE A 367 -37.17 8.80 10.97
C PHE A 367 -38.44 8.48 10.15
N VAL A 368 -38.67 7.21 9.81
CA VAL A 368 -39.90 6.79 9.10
C VAL A 368 -41.17 7.09 9.93
N ALA A 369 -41.13 6.92 11.25
CA ALA A 369 -42.24 7.32 12.12
C ALA A 369 -42.50 8.84 12.09
N MET A 370 -41.46 9.66 12.01
CA MET A 370 -41.60 11.12 11.81
C MET A 370 -42.21 11.46 10.45
N VAL A 371 -41.79 10.79 9.38
CA VAL A 371 -42.38 10.96 8.04
C VAL A 371 -43.84 10.54 8.04
N LEU A 372 -44.20 9.45 8.72
CA LEU A 372 -45.57 9.01 8.86
C LEU A 372 -46.42 10.03 9.64
N LEU A 373 -45.88 10.68 10.68
CA LEU A 373 -46.54 11.83 11.32
C LEU A 373 -46.82 12.94 10.30
N MET A 374 -45.82 13.35 9.51
CA MET A 374 -46.00 14.40 8.49
C MET A 374 -47.11 14.05 7.48
N LEU A 375 -47.17 12.80 7.04
CA LEU A 375 -48.24 12.32 6.14
C LEU A 375 -49.62 12.38 6.82
N GLN A 376 -49.69 12.06 8.11
CA GLN A 376 -50.92 12.14 8.90
C GLN A 376 -51.41 13.58 9.10
N LEU A 377 -50.52 14.56 9.24
CA LEU A 377 -50.90 15.98 9.40
C LEU A 377 -51.70 16.50 8.20
N GLY A 378 -51.26 16.20 6.97
CA GLY A 378 -51.95 16.62 5.75
C GLY A 378 -53.06 15.65 5.30
N GLY A 379 -52.91 14.37 5.60
CA GLY A 379 -53.71 13.30 5.01
C GLY A 379 -54.86 12.77 5.85
N SER A 380 -55.09 13.24 7.08
CA SER A 380 -56.09 12.65 7.98
C SER A 380 -57.44 13.40 8.04
N GLY A 381 -57.61 14.46 7.25
CA GLY A 381 -58.86 15.22 7.19
C GLY A 381 -59.17 16.06 8.44
N GLY A 382 -58.13 16.47 9.18
CA GLY A 382 -58.25 17.25 10.42
C GLY A 382 -58.58 18.72 10.20
N THR A 383 -57.77 19.43 9.41
CA THR A 383 -57.89 20.87 9.15
C THR A 383 -58.87 21.21 8.04
N PHE A 384 -58.94 20.35 7.01
CA PHE A 384 -59.84 20.50 5.86
C PHE A 384 -60.61 19.19 5.60
N PRO A 385 -61.85 19.28 5.07
CA PRO A 385 -62.57 18.10 4.60
C PRO A 385 -61.77 17.32 3.55
N MET A 386 -61.80 16.00 3.59
CA MET A 386 -61.00 15.19 2.66
C MET A 386 -61.33 15.47 1.19
N GLN A 387 -62.59 15.81 0.89
CA GLN A 387 -63.10 16.10 -0.45
C GLN A 387 -62.43 17.30 -1.11
N VAL A 388 -61.84 18.23 -0.34
CA VAL A 388 -61.14 19.40 -0.86
C VAL A 388 -59.61 19.23 -0.89
N THR A 389 -59.10 18.09 -0.44
CA THR A 389 -57.66 17.78 -0.52
C THR A 389 -57.30 17.15 -1.86
N MET A 390 -56.02 17.15 -2.22
CA MET A 390 -55.56 16.54 -3.47
C MET A 390 -55.81 15.01 -3.55
N LYS A 391 -55.83 14.47 -4.76
CA LYS A 391 -56.10 13.04 -5.02
C LYS A 391 -55.19 12.09 -4.22
N PHE A 392 -53.93 12.47 -4.02
CA PHE A 392 -52.98 11.70 -3.22
C PHE A 392 -53.49 11.45 -1.79
N TYR A 393 -53.88 12.49 -1.07
CA TYR A 393 -54.42 12.36 0.29
C TYR A 393 -55.75 11.60 0.32
N ASN A 394 -56.60 11.77 -0.70
CA ASN A 394 -57.86 11.01 -0.86
C ASN A 394 -57.65 9.50 -1.02
N VAL A 395 -56.47 9.06 -1.43
CA VAL A 395 -56.13 7.64 -1.49
C VAL A 395 -55.50 7.18 -0.18
N ILE A 396 -54.54 7.91 0.36
CA ILE A 396 -53.74 7.41 1.48
C ILE A 396 -54.45 7.49 2.83
N HIS A 397 -55.43 8.38 3.02
CA HIS A 397 -56.04 8.62 4.33
C HIS A 397 -56.67 7.38 4.96
N TRP A 398 -57.14 6.42 4.14
CA TRP A 398 -57.69 5.14 4.60
C TRP A 398 -56.67 4.25 5.32
N TYR A 399 -55.38 4.47 5.11
CA TYR A 399 -54.29 3.70 5.73
C TYR A 399 -53.67 4.42 6.94
N LEU A 400 -54.09 5.65 7.22
CA LEU A 400 -53.55 6.47 8.29
C LEU A 400 -54.37 6.29 9.57
N PRO A 401 -53.79 5.84 10.70
CA PRO A 401 -54.54 5.65 11.93
C PRO A 401 -55.17 6.96 12.44
N MET A 402 -54.50 8.10 12.22
CA MET A 402 -55.03 9.41 12.64
C MET A 402 -56.37 9.77 11.99
N THR A 403 -56.65 9.30 10.77
CA THR A 403 -57.96 9.49 10.12
C THR A 403 -59.09 8.96 10.98
N TYR A 404 -58.94 7.73 11.48
CA TYR A 404 -59.96 7.05 12.28
C TYR A 404 -60.07 7.65 13.68
N SER A 405 -58.96 8.15 14.25
CA SER A 405 -58.98 8.91 15.48
C SER A 405 -59.81 10.19 15.35
N ILE A 406 -59.52 11.01 14.33
CA ILE A 406 -60.22 12.28 14.10
C ILE A 406 -61.71 12.06 13.91
N LEU A 407 -62.10 11.06 13.12
CA LEU A 407 -63.50 10.73 12.88
C LEU A 407 -64.20 10.21 14.14
N GLY A 408 -63.56 9.33 14.91
CA GLY A 408 -64.11 8.84 16.18
C GLY A 408 -64.26 9.97 17.22
N LEU A 409 -63.25 10.84 17.35
CA LEU A 409 -63.26 11.97 18.27
C LEU A 409 -64.26 13.05 17.87
N ARG A 410 -64.51 13.27 16.57
CA ARG A 410 -65.59 14.16 16.10
C ARG A 410 -66.95 13.73 16.63
N ASN A 411 -67.25 12.43 16.58
CA ASN A 411 -68.49 11.94 17.17
C ASN A 411 -68.48 12.07 18.69
N GLY A 412 -67.35 11.84 19.35
CA GLY A 412 -67.18 12.05 20.79
C GLY A 412 -67.48 13.49 21.23
N ILE A 413 -67.00 14.47 20.48
CA ILE A 413 -67.09 15.90 20.80
C ILE A 413 -68.43 16.49 20.38
N SER A 414 -68.83 16.35 19.11
CA SER A 414 -69.98 17.05 18.52
C SER A 414 -71.10 16.12 18.01
N GLY A 415 -70.91 14.80 18.04
CA GLY A 415 -71.87 13.84 17.49
C GLY A 415 -72.00 13.88 15.97
N GLY A 416 -73.11 13.34 15.44
CA GLY A 416 -73.50 13.46 14.04
C GLY A 416 -72.97 12.38 13.07
N LEU A 417 -72.06 11.50 13.50
CA LEU A 417 -71.57 10.39 12.66
C LEU A 417 -72.26 9.05 12.98
N GLY A 418 -72.78 8.92 14.20
CA GLY A 418 -73.50 7.73 14.65
C GLY A 418 -72.59 6.64 15.23
N ALA A 419 -73.14 5.84 16.15
CA ALA A 419 -72.37 4.85 16.91
C ALA A 419 -71.73 3.75 16.05
N HIS A 420 -72.40 3.34 14.96
CA HIS A 420 -71.89 2.32 14.04
C HIS A 420 -70.58 2.77 13.34
N TYR A 421 -70.50 4.04 12.96
CA TYR A 421 -69.33 4.58 12.28
C TYR A 421 -68.14 4.75 13.23
N VAL A 422 -68.41 5.12 14.48
CA VAL A 422 -67.39 5.14 15.54
C VAL A 422 -66.89 3.74 15.85
N ALA A 423 -67.78 2.74 15.93
CA ALA A 423 -67.39 1.36 16.15
C ALA A 423 -66.47 0.86 15.02
N PHE A 424 -66.75 1.23 13.77
CA PHE A 424 -65.85 0.98 12.64
C PHE A 424 -64.48 1.66 12.80
N CYS A 425 -64.43 2.94 13.17
CA CYS A 425 -63.15 3.62 13.39
C CYS A 425 -62.33 2.95 14.50
N ASN A 426 -62.98 2.62 15.61
CA ASN A 426 -62.36 1.96 16.75
C ASN A 426 -61.90 0.53 16.42
N SER A 427 -62.64 -0.22 15.59
CA SER A 427 -62.22 -1.56 15.17
C SER A 427 -61.01 -1.51 14.25
N VAL A 428 -60.91 -0.50 13.38
CA VAL A 428 -59.71 -0.29 12.54
C VAL A 428 -58.49 0.06 13.39
N LEU A 429 -58.63 0.96 14.37
CA LEU A 429 -57.54 1.30 15.30
C LEU A 429 -57.06 0.09 16.10
N LEU A 430 -58.00 -0.74 16.57
CA LEU A 430 -57.69 -1.98 17.26
C LEU A 430 -56.97 -2.98 16.34
N ALA A 431 -57.43 -3.12 15.09
CA ALA A 431 -56.78 -3.98 14.10
C ALA A 431 -55.34 -3.53 13.82
N ILE A 432 -55.11 -2.23 13.63
CA ILE A 432 -53.76 -1.66 13.46
C ILE A 432 -52.89 -1.99 14.68
N THR A 433 -53.42 -1.80 15.90
CA THR A 433 -52.71 -2.13 17.14
C THR A 433 -52.28 -3.60 17.14
N ILE A 434 -53.21 -4.54 16.90
CA ILE A 434 -52.93 -5.98 16.92
C ILE A 434 -51.86 -6.33 15.88
N VAL A 435 -52.00 -5.85 14.64
CA VAL A 435 -51.06 -6.13 13.55
C VAL A 435 -49.65 -5.67 13.91
N PHE A 436 -49.49 -4.41 14.35
CA PHE A 436 -48.16 -3.88 14.65
C PHE A 436 -47.55 -4.46 15.93
N VAL A 437 -48.37 -4.87 16.90
CA VAL A 437 -47.92 -5.59 18.09
C VAL A 437 -47.39 -6.98 17.76
N ILE A 438 -48.03 -7.69 16.81
CA ILE A 438 -47.55 -8.99 16.30
C ILE A 438 -46.26 -8.79 15.49
N LEU A 439 -46.22 -7.80 14.60
CA LEU A 439 -45.01 -7.48 13.83
C LEU A 439 -43.84 -7.10 14.75
N LEU A 440 -44.11 -6.40 15.84
CA LEU A 440 -43.11 -6.09 16.87
C LEU A 440 -42.55 -7.37 17.50
N LEU A 441 -43.39 -8.34 17.85
CA LEU A 441 -42.93 -9.64 18.38
C LEU A 441 -42.04 -10.37 17.38
N VAL A 442 -42.48 -10.46 16.11
CA VAL A 442 -41.70 -11.10 15.04
C VAL A 442 -40.35 -10.42 14.87
N SER A 443 -40.32 -9.09 14.85
CA SER A 443 -39.11 -8.29 14.77
C SER A 443 -38.15 -8.55 15.94
N MET A 444 -38.67 -8.61 17.18
CA MET A 444 -37.85 -8.93 18.35
C MET A 444 -37.29 -10.35 18.35
N ILE A 445 -38.06 -11.35 17.88
CA ILE A 445 -37.57 -12.71 17.68
C ILE A 445 -36.41 -12.74 16.68
N TYR A 446 -36.57 -12.03 15.56
CA TYR A 446 -35.53 -11.90 14.54
C TYR A 446 -34.26 -11.24 15.10
N LEU A 447 -34.40 -10.08 15.75
CA LEU A 447 -33.28 -9.33 16.31
C LEU A 447 -32.52 -10.11 17.39
N GLN A 448 -33.23 -10.88 18.22
CA GLN A 448 -32.60 -11.73 19.22
C GLN A 448 -31.79 -12.88 18.59
N ARG A 449 -32.31 -13.53 17.54
CA ARG A 449 -31.60 -14.62 16.84
C ARG A 449 -30.32 -14.16 16.15
N HIS A 450 -30.28 -12.92 15.67
CA HIS A 450 -29.12 -12.34 14.99
C HIS A 450 -28.19 -11.52 15.90
N HIS A 451 -28.36 -11.58 17.22
CA HIS A 451 -27.51 -10.89 18.21
C HIS A 451 -27.45 -9.35 18.06
N TYR A 452 -28.47 -8.73 17.45
CA TYR A 452 -28.55 -7.26 17.31
C TYR A 452 -29.22 -6.57 18.53
N ALA A 453 -29.47 -7.31 19.61
CA ALA A 453 -30.00 -6.75 20.85
C ALA A 453 -28.87 -6.04 21.62
N GLY A 454 -28.88 -4.71 21.65
CA GLY A 454 -27.87 -3.92 22.37
C GLY A 454 -27.88 -4.18 23.88
N LYS A 455 -26.70 -4.24 24.49
CA LYS A 455 -26.54 -4.36 25.96
C LYS A 455 -27.01 -3.11 26.67
N SER A 456 -27.83 -3.29 27.71
CA SER A 456 -28.18 -2.21 28.63
C SER A 456 -27.08 -2.09 29.67
N GLU A 457 -26.54 -0.89 29.88
CA GLU A 457 -25.56 -0.62 30.95
C GLU A 457 -26.14 -0.83 32.36
N LEU A 458 -27.47 -0.96 32.48
CA LEU A 458 -28.17 -1.28 33.73
C LEU A 458 -27.99 -2.74 34.20
N ASP A 459 -27.48 -3.65 33.34
CA ASP A 459 -27.14 -5.02 33.79
C ASP A 459 -25.94 -5.01 34.77
N ASN A 460 -25.16 -3.92 34.77
CA ASN A 460 -24.00 -3.71 35.62
C ASN A 460 -24.24 -2.61 36.68
N ASN A 461 -25.46 -2.48 37.20
CA ASN A 461 -25.74 -1.53 38.29
C ASN A 461 -24.82 -1.74 39.53
N GLN A 462 -24.20 -2.91 39.69
CA GLN A 462 -23.18 -3.16 40.72
C GLN A 462 -21.77 -2.64 40.37
N GLU A 463 -21.42 -2.48 39.09
CA GLU A 463 -20.14 -1.87 38.69
C GLU A 463 -20.20 -0.34 38.73
N LEU A 464 -21.38 0.27 38.54
CA LEU A 464 -21.59 1.71 38.69
C LEU A 464 -21.57 2.20 40.16
N LEU A 465 -21.55 1.27 41.12
CA LEU A 465 -21.45 1.52 42.56
C LEU A 465 -20.16 0.92 43.16
N GLY A 466 -19.29 0.34 42.33
CA GLY A 466 -17.96 -0.13 42.75
C GLY A 466 -17.04 1.05 43.05
N PRO A 467 -16.01 0.87 43.90
CA PRO A 467 -15.10 1.96 44.24
C PRO A 467 -14.53 2.57 42.97
N GLU A 468 -14.60 3.90 42.84
CA GLU A 468 -13.97 4.68 41.77
C GLU A 468 -12.50 4.27 41.69
N ALA A 469 -12.20 3.38 40.75
CA ALA A 469 -10.84 3.07 40.36
C ALA A 469 -10.51 3.98 39.19
N ASP A 470 -9.51 4.82 39.40
CA ASP A 470 -8.83 5.59 38.36
C ASP A 470 -8.58 4.70 37.14
N ASP A 471 -9.23 4.99 36.00
CA ASP A 471 -8.85 4.43 34.70
C ASP A 471 -9.05 5.47 33.59
N ASP A 472 -8.01 6.29 33.52
CA ASP A 472 -7.41 6.99 32.39
C ASP A 472 -7.77 6.46 30.99
N GLY A 473 -8.93 6.88 30.48
CA GLY A 473 -9.05 7.49 29.15
C GLY A 473 -8.38 6.80 27.94
N MET A 474 -8.25 5.47 27.91
CA MET A 474 -7.61 4.75 26.81
C MET A 474 -8.53 3.76 26.09
N HIS A 475 -8.37 3.73 24.78
CA HIS A 475 -9.31 3.29 23.78
C HIS A 475 -9.57 1.78 23.69
N LEU A 476 -10.83 1.46 23.38
CA LEU A 476 -11.39 0.16 22.98
C LEU A 476 -10.79 -0.42 21.69
N LYS A 477 -9.51 -0.83 21.70
CA LYS A 477 -8.92 -1.61 20.59
C LYS A 477 -8.23 -2.93 20.96
N ASP A 478 -7.99 -3.21 22.24
CA ASP A 478 -7.16 -4.36 22.64
C ASP A 478 -7.86 -5.42 23.50
N ARG A 479 -9.10 -5.79 23.20
CA ARG A 479 -9.67 -7.04 23.77
C ARG A 479 -10.10 -8.04 22.71
N GLN A 480 -9.16 -8.96 22.49
CA GLN A 480 -9.37 -10.40 22.30
C GLN A 480 -9.60 -10.88 20.87
N GLN A 481 -8.50 -10.85 20.10
CA GLN A 481 -7.94 -12.10 19.58
C GLN A 481 -7.18 -12.79 20.72
N SER A 482 -7.68 -13.91 21.24
CA SER A 482 -6.88 -15.09 21.67
C SER A 482 -7.75 -16.11 22.41
N VAL A 483 -7.57 -17.36 21.94
CA VAL A 483 -8.07 -18.68 22.39
C VAL A 483 -9.51 -19.05 22.01
#